data_AF-A0A1V1T5P2-F1
#
_entry.id   AF-A0A1V1T5P2-F1
#
_cell.length_a   1.000
_cell.length_b   1.000
_cell.length_c   1.000
_cell.angle_alpha   90.00
_cell.angle_beta   90.00
_cell.angle_gamma   90.00
#
_symmetry.space_group_name_H-M   'P 1'
#
loop_
_entity.id
_entity.type
_entity.pdbx_description
1 polymer ?
#
loop_
_entity_poly.entity_id
_entity_poly.type
_entity_poly.pdbx_seq_one_letter_code
_entity_poly.pdbx_strand_id
1 'polypeptide(L)'
;MENYSDLEVAPAGRVILRGYNQTYPEPSSPHRDSVLPEVTPVEYNAYGKEVATGDGPSPSGQPPSGARESRRKCGLPIRIFHVISAVVILVVVGAIAGGVAGGLLASKSRHAPTSNGDSTSGGNMTNNGNSTNGGPSGPANATNILAVSRLSSTNWTDPNGFVHRFVFFQDATTAIIARRWESQNRTWTTNNLTDIFRKSDISLGTLSPYTPLASAACYFGSLVNELHLWYFLPSNFIIDVAVYDLVTDPGNWQHNKYAQAPLPASPGSQIAAAWTRCWSDDCVGWWAVAFQRESDGAISVANASDFSHPSVAVDSGDVVQNSSLAMIPELQVNSTTSVTRLTLLSESLETLNSGIGQQTTYETETVWFSNGQLFSNRPLPLPSPTLQFATTRLDHFAAIIFLALLPNGTVTGDYWHRALEKWIEIPSVEFRGGPSVNFSAIATSEEAIFYGISADEVLQYSVNSEDPSIFNFMERVYP
;
A
#
# COMPACT_ATOMS: atom_id res chain seq x y z
N MET A 1 21.10 -26.17 -21.79
CA MET A 1 20.80 -26.40 -20.37
C MET A 1 21.54 -25.32 -19.62
N GLU A 2 20.92 -24.37 -18.94
CA GLU A 2 19.56 -24.34 -18.38
C GLU A 2 18.84 -23.04 -18.79
N ASN A 3 17.58 -23.18 -19.21
CA ASN A 3 16.65 -22.06 -19.33
C ASN A 3 16.23 -21.72 -17.91
N TYR A 4 16.53 -20.52 -17.41
CA TYR A 4 16.05 -20.08 -16.11
C TYR A 4 14.78 -19.26 -16.28
N SER A 5 13.69 -19.80 -15.75
CA SER A 5 12.63 -19.08 -15.03
C SER A 5 11.72 -20.14 -14.43
N ASP A 6 11.44 -20.02 -13.13
CA ASP A 6 10.34 -20.69 -12.41
C ASP A 6 10.07 -19.97 -11.06
N LEU A 7 10.37 -18.65 -10.98
CA LEU A 7 10.17 -17.74 -9.83
C LEU A 7 11.11 -17.94 -8.59
N GLU A 8 12.35 -18.38 -8.87
CA GLU A 8 13.56 -18.49 -8.02
C GLU A 8 13.87 -19.86 -7.41
N VAL A 9 14.46 -20.74 -8.24
CA VAL A 9 15.29 -21.86 -7.81
C VAL A 9 16.75 -21.43 -7.90
N ALA A 10 17.42 -21.22 -6.76
CA ALA A 10 18.84 -21.57 -6.71
C ALA A 10 18.89 -23.10 -6.68
N PRO A 11 19.52 -23.79 -7.66
CA PRO A 11 19.69 -25.23 -7.53
C PRO A 11 20.40 -25.50 -6.20
N ALA A 12 20.03 -26.56 -5.50
CA ALA A 12 20.73 -27.00 -4.30
C ALA A 12 22.22 -27.23 -4.62
N GLY A 13 23.02 -26.17 -4.43
CA GLY A 13 24.40 -26.09 -4.89
C GLY A 13 24.89 -24.66 -4.80
N ARG A 14 25.62 -24.34 -3.72
CA ARG A 14 26.30 -23.05 -3.49
C ARG A 14 26.92 -22.50 -4.79
N VAL A 15 26.39 -21.40 -5.29
CA VAL A 15 27.10 -20.53 -6.22
C VAL A 15 27.42 -19.24 -5.49
N ILE A 16 28.71 -19.10 -5.16
CA ILE A 16 29.31 -17.87 -4.66
C ILE A 16 29.16 -16.80 -5.75
N LEU A 17 28.61 -15.63 -5.40
CA LEU A 17 28.67 -14.42 -6.22
C LEU A 17 30.15 -14.09 -6.53
N ARG A 18 30.63 -14.49 -7.71
CA ARG A 18 31.89 -14.02 -8.29
C ARG A 18 31.57 -12.92 -9.30
N GLY A 19 32.06 -11.71 -9.02
CA GLY A 19 32.59 -10.86 -10.10
C GLY A 19 31.98 -9.48 -10.30
N TYR A 20 31.88 -8.64 -9.26
CA TYR A 20 32.07 -7.20 -9.45
C TYR A 20 33.55 -6.87 -9.19
N ASN A 21 34.39 -6.98 -10.22
CA ASN A 21 35.75 -6.47 -10.20
C ASN A 21 35.73 -4.96 -10.49
N GLN A 22 35.57 -4.15 -9.45
CA GLN A 22 36.10 -2.79 -9.42
C GLN A 22 37.09 -2.70 -8.26
N THR A 23 38.37 -2.73 -8.58
CA THR A 23 39.46 -2.45 -7.66
C THR A 23 39.48 -0.95 -7.36
N TYR A 24 38.94 -0.57 -6.20
CA TYR A 24 39.37 0.62 -5.49
C TYR A 24 40.34 0.20 -4.37
N PRO A 25 41.39 0.98 -4.10
CA PRO A 25 42.36 0.66 -3.06
C PRO A 25 41.69 0.72 -1.68
N GLU A 26 41.91 -0.35 -0.92
CA GLU A 26 41.49 -0.55 0.46
C GLU A 26 42.00 0.60 1.36
N PRO A 27 41.13 1.38 2.02
CA PRO A 27 41.53 2.17 3.16
C PRO A 27 41.70 1.24 4.36
N SER A 28 42.89 1.28 4.94
CA SER A 28 43.25 0.60 6.19
C SER A 28 42.24 0.91 7.30
N SER A 29 41.57 -0.13 7.79
CA SER A 29 40.64 -0.08 8.91
C SER A 29 41.36 0.15 10.25
N PRO A 30 40.95 1.12 11.09
CA PRO A 30 41.27 1.11 12.50
C PRO A 30 40.23 0.32 13.30
N HIS A 31 40.75 -0.44 14.26
CA HIS A 31 40.10 -1.28 15.27
C HIS A 31 38.64 -1.00 15.62
N ARG A 32 37.85 -2.08 15.59
CA ARG A 32 36.44 -2.18 15.97
C ARG A 32 36.32 -2.71 17.40
N ASP A 33 36.21 -1.81 18.36
CA ASP A 33 35.45 -2.06 19.59
C ASP A 33 34.19 -1.20 19.50
N SER A 34 33.07 -1.78 19.06
CA SER A 34 31.78 -1.11 19.15
C SER A 34 30.69 -2.14 19.41
N VAL A 35 30.18 -2.09 20.63
CA VAL A 35 28.99 -2.80 21.09
C VAL A 35 27.79 -2.15 20.40
N LEU A 36 27.07 -2.89 19.57
CA LEU A 36 25.80 -2.44 18.99
C LEU A 36 24.79 -2.17 20.12
N PRO A 37 24.10 -1.02 20.13
CA PRO A 37 23.03 -0.79 21.09
C PRO A 37 21.82 -1.67 20.75
N GLU A 38 21.26 -2.27 21.79
CA GLU A 38 19.98 -2.97 21.77
C GLU A 38 18.86 -1.99 21.36
N VAL A 39 18.11 -2.35 20.31
CA VAL A 39 17.00 -1.56 19.79
C VAL A 39 15.85 -1.60 20.78
N THR A 40 15.60 -0.50 21.49
CA THR A 40 14.37 -0.33 22.28
C THR A 40 13.20 0.05 21.38
N PRO A 41 12.00 -0.55 21.56
CA PRO A 41 10.79 -0.13 20.87
C PRO A 41 10.50 1.36 21.13
N VAL A 42 10.22 2.11 20.06
CA VAL A 42 9.82 3.52 20.15
C VAL A 42 8.34 3.57 20.52
N GLU A 43 8.04 3.88 21.78
CA GLU A 43 6.70 4.29 22.22
C GLU A 43 6.41 5.72 21.73
N TYR A 44 5.30 5.89 21.00
CA TYR A 44 4.78 7.20 20.64
C TYR A 44 4.08 7.84 21.84
N ASN A 45 4.74 8.81 22.49
CA ASN A 45 4.06 9.70 23.42
C ASN A 45 3.54 10.94 22.67
N ALA A 46 2.22 11.02 22.54
CA ALA A 46 1.54 12.28 22.34
C ALA A 46 1.80 13.17 23.56
N TYR A 47 2.06 14.46 23.33
CA TYR A 47 2.36 15.52 24.32
C TYR A 47 3.84 15.72 24.65
N GLY A 48 4.41 16.78 24.07
CA GLY A 48 5.79 17.22 24.30
C GLY A 48 6.00 17.91 25.65
N LYS A 49 7.17 17.64 26.23
CA LYS A 49 7.98 18.61 26.98
C LYS A 49 9.40 18.06 27.19
N GLU A 50 10.39 18.78 26.68
CA GLU A 50 11.81 18.56 27.00
C GLU A 50 12.12 18.94 28.45
N VAL A 51 12.96 18.14 29.12
CA VAL A 51 13.77 18.58 30.27
C VAL A 51 15.17 17.99 30.15
N ALA A 52 16.16 18.87 30.07
CA ALA A 52 17.58 18.59 30.05
C ALA A 52 18.15 18.36 31.47
N THR A 53 19.11 17.43 31.57
CA THR A 53 20.17 17.33 32.60
C THR A 53 21.07 16.15 32.16
N GLY A 54 22.40 16.15 32.14
CA GLY A 54 23.46 17.01 32.68
C GLY A 54 24.68 16.10 32.90
N ASP A 55 25.86 16.51 32.43
CA ASP A 55 27.12 15.74 32.46
C ASP A 55 27.70 15.51 33.87
N GLY A 56 28.41 14.38 34.06
CA GLY A 56 29.38 14.20 35.15
C GLY A 56 29.98 12.79 35.28
N PRO A 57 31.24 12.60 35.72
CA PRO A 57 32.17 11.63 35.13
C PRO A 57 32.47 10.35 35.96
N SER A 58 33.12 9.40 35.28
CA SER A 58 33.69 8.11 35.73
C SER A 58 34.55 8.17 37.01
N PRO A 59 34.68 7.06 37.78
CA PRO A 59 35.87 6.22 37.60
C PRO A 59 35.70 4.70 37.87
N SER A 60 36.76 3.98 37.49
CA SER A 60 37.06 2.55 37.47
C SER A 60 37.12 1.83 38.84
N GLY A 61 36.92 0.49 38.82
CA GLY A 61 37.29 -0.43 39.91
C GLY A 61 36.73 -1.86 39.76
N GLN A 62 37.62 -2.85 39.64
CA GLN A 62 37.38 -4.30 39.48
C GLN A 62 37.01 -5.03 40.82
N PRO A 63 36.61 -6.33 40.79
CA PRO A 63 35.55 -6.92 41.63
C PRO A 63 36.10 -7.74 42.83
N PRO A 64 35.26 -8.27 43.76
CA PRO A 64 34.67 -9.61 43.57
C PRO A 64 33.31 -9.86 44.28
N SER A 65 32.75 -11.06 44.03
CA SER A 65 31.92 -11.88 44.94
C SER A 65 30.39 -11.86 44.77
N GLY A 66 29.92 -12.94 44.12
CA GLY A 66 28.66 -13.66 44.31
C GLY A 66 27.49 -12.96 45.01
N ALA A 67 26.62 -12.34 44.22
CA ALA A 67 25.30 -11.90 44.66
C ALA A 67 24.23 -12.46 43.72
N ARG A 68 23.22 -13.13 44.30
CA ARG A 68 22.02 -13.60 43.60
C ARG A 68 21.41 -12.47 42.78
N GLU A 69 21.34 -12.65 41.47
CA GLU A 69 20.69 -11.71 40.55
C GLU A 69 19.25 -11.45 41.00
N SER A 70 19.00 -10.24 41.51
CA SER A 70 17.64 -9.76 41.72
C SER A 70 17.05 -9.51 40.33
N ARG A 71 16.06 -10.31 39.92
CA ARG A 71 15.33 -10.09 38.67
C ARG A 71 14.71 -8.69 38.68
N ARG A 72 15.14 -7.84 37.75
CA ARG A 72 14.56 -6.51 37.49
C ARG A 72 13.69 -6.63 36.23
N LYS A 73 12.53 -5.98 36.24
CA LYS A 73 11.69 -5.77 35.04
C LYS A 73 11.57 -4.26 34.86
N CYS A 74 11.83 -3.77 33.65
CA CYS A 74 11.83 -2.33 33.32
C CYS A 74 12.78 -1.49 34.19
N GLY A 75 13.98 -2.00 34.51
CA GLY A 75 14.98 -1.29 35.30
C GLY A 75 14.68 -1.14 36.80
N LEU A 76 13.48 -1.53 37.27
CA LEU A 76 13.09 -1.47 38.68
C LEU A 76 13.08 -2.85 39.37
N PRO A 77 13.34 -2.92 40.70
CA PRO A 77 13.12 -4.12 41.49
C PRO A 77 11.66 -4.57 41.39
N ILE A 78 11.41 -5.87 41.21
CA ILE A 78 10.06 -6.45 41.06
C ILE A 78 9.06 -5.99 42.13
N ARG A 79 9.54 -5.78 43.37
CA ARG A 79 8.70 -5.30 44.48
C ARG A 79 8.19 -3.88 44.24
N ILE A 80 8.98 -3.01 43.62
CA ILE A 80 8.60 -1.62 43.33
C ILE A 80 7.66 -1.56 42.12
N PHE A 81 7.88 -2.41 41.12
CA PHE A 81 7.01 -2.51 39.95
C PHE A 81 5.55 -2.82 40.33
N HIS A 82 5.32 -3.78 41.24
CA HIS A 82 3.97 -4.09 41.71
C HIS A 82 3.33 -2.96 42.53
N VAL A 83 4.11 -2.20 43.28
CA VAL A 83 3.59 -1.03 44.03
C VAL A 83 3.13 0.07 43.06
N ILE A 84 3.92 0.38 42.04
CA ILE A 84 3.56 1.39 41.04
C ILE A 84 2.32 0.96 40.24
N SER A 85 2.27 -0.30 39.80
CA SER A 85 1.12 -0.85 39.07
C SER A 85 -0.18 -0.75 39.88
N ALA A 86 -0.15 -1.07 41.19
CA ALA A 86 -1.32 -0.95 42.06
C ALA A 86 -1.81 0.50 42.20
N VAL A 87 -0.89 1.47 42.25
CA VAL A 87 -1.24 2.90 42.32
C VAL A 87 -1.90 3.37 41.02
N VAL A 88 -1.36 2.98 39.85
CA VAL A 88 -1.94 3.35 38.55
C VAL A 88 -3.36 2.79 38.38
N ILE A 89 -3.58 1.53 38.76
CA ILE A 89 -4.91 0.91 38.71
C ILE A 89 -5.91 1.67 39.60
N LEU A 90 -5.49 2.08 40.81
CA LEU A 90 -6.35 2.87 41.71
C LEU A 90 -6.71 4.24 41.13
N VAL A 91 -5.79 4.91 40.45
CA VAL A 91 -6.05 6.20 39.80
C VAL A 91 -7.04 6.06 38.64
N VAL A 92 -6.90 5.02 37.81
CA VAL A 92 -7.82 4.76 36.69
C VAL A 92 -9.24 4.45 37.21
N VAL A 93 -9.36 3.62 38.24
CA VAL A 93 -10.67 3.32 38.85
C VAL A 93 -11.29 4.58 39.47
N GLY A 94 -10.49 5.43 40.12
CA GLY A 94 -10.96 6.72 40.66
C GLY A 94 -11.43 7.70 39.58
N ALA A 95 -10.73 7.77 38.44
CA ALA A 95 -11.09 8.63 37.32
C ALA A 95 -12.41 8.20 36.65
N ILE A 96 -12.64 6.89 36.50
CA ILE A 96 -13.89 6.36 35.95
C ILE A 96 -15.07 6.66 36.87
N ALA A 97 -14.89 6.54 38.20
CA ALA A 97 -15.93 6.88 39.15
C ALA A 97 -16.23 8.39 39.23
N GLY A 98 -15.25 9.26 38.92
CA GLY A 98 -15.44 10.72 38.88
C GLY A 98 -16.12 11.26 37.62
N GLY A 99 -16.06 10.53 36.49
CA GLY A 99 -16.55 11.00 35.19
C GLY A 99 -18.08 10.93 34.99
N VAL A 100 -18.80 10.19 35.84
CA VAL A 100 -20.24 9.88 35.61
C VAL A 100 -21.21 10.94 36.16
N ALA A 101 -20.73 12.01 36.81
CA ALA A 101 -21.58 13.05 37.42
C ALA A 101 -21.54 14.43 36.72
N GLY A 102 -20.70 14.65 35.70
CA GLY A 102 -20.42 16.00 35.15
C GLY A 102 -21.03 16.33 33.78
N GLY A 103 -21.66 15.39 33.09
CA GLY A 103 -21.92 15.50 31.64
C GLY A 103 -23.38 15.62 31.22
N LEU A 104 -24.20 16.39 31.92
CA LEU A 104 -25.55 16.72 31.45
C LEU A 104 -25.77 18.22 31.65
N LEU A 105 -25.51 19.02 30.61
CA LEU A 105 -26.17 20.29 30.32
C LEU A 105 -25.63 20.90 29.00
N ALA A 106 -26.55 21.50 28.23
CA ALA A 106 -26.38 22.29 27.00
C ALA A 106 -26.26 21.49 25.68
N SER A 107 -26.95 21.80 24.58
CA SER A 107 -27.81 22.95 24.27
C SER A 107 -28.77 22.63 23.12
N LYS A 108 -29.84 23.42 23.06
CA LYS A 108 -31.08 23.29 22.30
C LYS A 108 -31.22 24.50 21.35
N SER A 109 -31.51 24.26 20.08
CA SER A 109 -32.04 25.26 19.11
C SER A 109 -32.53 24.49 17.86
N ARG A 110 -33.83 24.19 17.65
CA ARG A 110 -34.99 24.99 17.20
C ARG A 110 -34.87 25.71 15.83
N HIS A 111 -35.63 25.14 14.86
CA HIS A 111 -36.46 25.73 13.78
C HIS A 111 -35.78 26.59 12.69
N ALA A 112 -36.13 26.51 11.39
CA ALA A 112 -37.48 26.59 10.78
C ALA A 112 -37.49 26.05 9.30
N PRO A 113 -38.55 26.18 8.46
CA PRO A 113 -39.16 25.03 7.76
C PRO A 113 -39.29 25.11 6.22
N THR A 114 -39.61 23.94 5.62
CA THR A 114 -40.45 23.64 4.43
C THR A 114 -40.47 24.57 3.19
N SER A 115 -40.26 23.95 2.02
CA SER A 115 -41.13 24.15 0.84
C SER A 115 -41.13 22.92 -0.07
N ASN A 116 -42.30 22.28 -0.17
CA ASN A 116 -42.67 21.32 -1.21
C ASN A 116 -42.87 22.03 -2.55
N GLY A 117 -42.57 21.32 -3.65
CA GLY A 117 -42.92 21.73 -5.00
C GLY A 117 -42.83 20.53 -5.95
N ASP A 118 -43.95 19.82 -6.07
CA ASP A 118 -44.20 18.73 -7.02
C ASP A 118 -44.84 19.32 -8.30
N SER A 119 -44.33 19.00 -9.49
CA SER A 119 -45.13 18.86 -10.73
C SER A 119 -44.30 18.36 -11.92
N THR A 120 -44.72 17.19 -12.37
CA THR A 120 -44.67 16.49 -13.66
C THR A 120 -44.62 17.30 -14.98
N SER A 121 -44.14 16.57 -16.00
CA SER A 121 -44.54 16.51 -17.43
C SER A 121 -43.87 17.42 -18.49
N GLY A 122 -43.00 16.77 -19.29
CA GLY A 122 -43.16 16.53 -20.73
C GLY A 122 -43.51 17.68 -21.67
N GLY A 123 -42.56 18.05 -22.53
CA GLY A 123 -42.81 18.92 -23.68
C GLY A 123 -41.62 19.05 -24.61
N ASN A 124 -41.64 18.26 -25.68
CA ASN A 124 -40.71 18.31 -26.81
C ASN A 124 -41.08 19.50 -27.72
N MET A 125 -40.17 20.43 -28.01
CA MET A 125 -40.20 21.21 -29.26
C MET A 125 -38.89 21.97 -29.55
N THR A 126 -38.62 22.03 -30.84
CA THR A 126 -37.42 22.45 -31.58
C THR A 126 -37.28 23.97 -31.81
N ASN A 127 -36.02 24.36 -32.02
CA ASN A 127 -35.50 25.45 -32.87
C ASN A 127 -35.57 26.93 -32.45
N ASN A 128 -34.34 27.46 -32.30
CA ASN A 128 -33.77 28.63 -32.98
C ASN A 128 -34.24 30.04 -32.56
N GLY A 129 -33.34 30.78 -31.91
CA GLY A 129 -33.55 32.19 -31.58
C GLY A 129 -32.35 32.83 -30.89
N ASN A 130 -31.55 33.51 -31.68
CA ASN A 130 -30.39 34.34 -31.35
C ASN A 130 -30.64 35.39 -30.25
N SER A 131 -29.62 35.66 -29.41
CA SER A 131 -29.20 36.97 -28.86
C SER A 131 -29.04 37.13 -27.34
N THR A 132 -27.93 37.78 -27.00
CA THR A 132 -27.58 38.59 -25.80
C THR A 132 -27.03 37.93 -24.53
N ASN A 133 -25.73 38.20 -24.31
CA ASN A 133 -25.05 38.54 -23.04
C ASN A 133 -25.71 38.06 -21.74
N GLY A 134 -25.22 36.93 -21.23
CA GLY A 134 -25.45 36.49 -19.86
C GLY A 134 -24.14 36.18 -19.16
N GLY A 135 -23.70 37.12 -18.30
CA GLY A 135 -22.93 36.95 -17.05
C GLY A 135 -21.59 36.18 -17.07
N PRO A 136 -20.58 36.60 -16.29
CA PRO A 136 -19.44 35.74 -16.03
C PRO A 136 -19.97 34.49 -15.31
N SER A 137 -19.96 33.36 -16.02
CA SER A 137 -20.02 32.04 -15.40
C SER A 137 -19.05 32.04 -14.23
N GLY A 138 -19.54 31.75 -13.03
CA GLY A 138 -18.68 31.52 -11.86
C GLY A 138 -17.54 30.57 -12.25
N PRO A 139 -16.36 30.68 -11.62
CA PRO A 139 -15.20 29.90 -12.02
C PRO A 139 -15.63 28.44 -12.13
N ALA A 140 -15.56 27.89 -13.35
CA ALA A 140 -15.78 26.47 -13.55
C ALA A 140 -14.84 25.76 -12.57
N ASN A 141 -15.40 25.00 -11.63
CA ASN A 141 -14.60 24.26 -10.67
C ASN A 141 -13.60 23.43 -11.48
N ALA A 142 -12.33 23.83 -11.44
CA ALA A 142 -11.28 23.14 -12.15
C ALA A 142 -11.14 21.77 -11.47
N THR A 143 -11.57 20.71 -12.17
CA THR A 143 -11.34 19.33 -11.74
C THR A 143 -9.85 19.05 -11.73
N ASN A 144 -9.35 18.52 -10.62
CA ASN A 144 -7.94 18.26 -10.41
C ASN A 144 -7.59 16.82 -10.79
N ILE A 145 -8.51 15.87 -10.55
CA ILE A 145 -8.34 14.44 -10.76
C ILE A 145 -9.27 13.99 -11.88
N LEU A 146 -8.79 13.11 -12.75
CA LEU A 146 -9.64 12.48 -13.74
C LEU A 146 -10.68 11.58 -13.05
N ALA A 147 -11.97 11.73 -13.40
CA ALA A 147 -13.05 11.00 -12.73
C ALA A 147 -12.90 9.46 -12.76
N VAL A 148 -12.26 8.94 -13.80
CA VAL A 148 -11.98 7.51 -14.02
C VAL A 148 -10.52 7.15 -13.70
N SER A 149 -9.78 8.03 -13.03
CA SER A 149 -8.41 7.77 -12.61
C SER A 149 -8.34 6.50 -11.77
N ARG A 150 -7.33 5.68 -12.04
CA ARG A 150 -6.92 4.61 -11.13
C ARG A 150 -6.00 5.19 -10.06
N LEU A 151 -5.83 4.43 -8.98
CA LEU A 151 -4.99 4.81 -7.86
C LEU A 151 -3.98 3.70 -7.60
N SER A 152 -2.72 4.06 -7.36
CA SER A 152 -1.72 3.13 -6.86
C SER A 152 -0.98 3.77 -5.71
N SER A 153 -0.53 2.96 -4.76
CA SER A 153 0.29 3.46 -3.66
C SER A 153 1.32 2.44 -3.24
N THR A 154 2.46 2.95 -2.79
CA THR A 154 3.50 2.14 -2.16
C THR A 154 4.19 2.97 -1.09
N ASN A 155 4.98 2.32 -0.24
CA ASN A 155 5.72 2.98 0.82
C ASN A 155 7.12 2.40 0.91
N TRP A 156 8.01 3.19 1.47
CA TRP A 156 9.41 2.84 1.64
C TRP A 156 9.88 3.42 2.97
N THR A 157 10.79 2.74 3.67
CA THR A 157 11.47 3.29 4.84
C THR A 157 12.96 3.33 4.55
N ASP A 158 13.56 4.51 4.67
CA ASP A 158 14.95 4.73 4.32
C ASP A 158 15.92 4.22 5.41
N PRO A 159 17.24 4.20 5.14
CA PRO A 159 18.24 3.77 6.12
C PRO A 159 18.26 4.59 7.43
N ASN A 160 17.71 5.81 7.42
CA ASN A 160 17.62 6.67 8.60
C ASN A 160 16.32 6.44 9.38
N GLY A 161 15.46 5.53 8.95
CA GLY A 161 14.18 5.23 9.56
C GLY A 161 13.07 6.20 9.18
N PHE A 162 13.27 7.06 8.18
CA PHE A 162 12.19 7.91 7.69
C PHE A 162 11.29 7.13 6.74
N VAL A 163 9.99 7.16 7.01
CA VAL A 163 8.95 6.62 6.15
C VAL A 163 8.67 7.60 5.02
N HIS A 164 8.56 7.05 3.82
CA HIS A 164 8.22 7.71 2.57
C HIS A 164 7.00 7.01 1.98
N ARG A 165 6.05 7.78 1.45
CA ARG A 165 4.83 7.23 0.83
C ARG A 165 4.65 7.81 -0.55
N PHE A 166 4.21 6.99 -1.48
CA PHE A 166 3.95 7.39 -2.85
C PHE A 166 2.52 7.06 -3.22
N VAL A 167 1.84 8.02 -3.84
CA VAL A 167 0.48 7.85 -4.36
C VAL A 167 0.45 8.34 -5.80
N PHE A 168 -0.04 7.50 -6.70
CA PHE A 168 -0.08 7.75 -8.14
C PHE A 168 -1.49 7.77 -8.66
N PHE A 169 -1.82 8.77 -9.48
CA PHE A 169 -3.12 8.92 -10.13
C PHE A 169 -2.97 9.72 -11.44
N GLN A 170 -4.05 9.82 -12.22
CA GLN A 170 -4.15 10.67 -13.40
C GLN A 170 -4.92 11.95 -13.09
N ASP A 171 -4.34 13.10 -13.42
CA ASP A 171 -5.03 14.39 -13.32
C ASP A 171 -6.07 14.56 -14.43
N ALA A 172 -6.85 15.64 -14.37
CA ALA A 172 -7.88 15.93 -15.37
C ALA A 172 -7.36 16.13 -16.81
N THR A 173 -6.04 16.27 -17.00
CA THR A 173 -5.36 16.34 -18.31
C THR A 173 -4.76 15.01 -18.76
N THR A 174 -5.05 13.93 -18.01
CA THR A 174 -4.51 12.56 -18.15
C THR A 174 -3.04 12.39 -17.78
N ALA A 175 -2.40 13.44 -17.24
CA ALA A 175 -1.01 13.35 -16.79
C ALA A 175 -0.90 12.45 -15.55
N ILE A 176 0.15 11.62 -15.49
CA ILE A 176 0.44 10.82 -14.31
C ILE A 176 1.08 11.71 -13.26
N ILE A 177 0.40 11.85 -12.13
CA ILE A 177 0.83 12.59 -10.95
C ILE A 177 1.32 11.63 -9.89
N ALA A 178 2.50 11.91 -9.34
CA ALA A 178 3.03 11.26 -8.16
C ALA A 178 3.01 12.23 -6.98
N ARG A 179 2.34 11.86 -5.89
CA ARG A 179 2.42 12.54 -4.60
C ARG A 179 3.39 11.76 -3.72
N ARG A 180 4.37 12.44 -3.14
CA ARG A 180 5.38 11.85 -2.25
C ARG A 180 5.27 12.47 -0.86
N TRP A 181 5.04 11.66 0.15
CA TRP A 181 5.10 12.04 1.55
C TRP A 181 6.48 11.75 2.11
N GLU A 182 7.01 12.67 2.90
CA GLU A 182 8.24 12.48 3.66
C GLU A 182 7.95 12.66 5.15
N SER A 183 8.20 11.63 5.96
CA SER A 183 7.95 11.70 7.41
C SER A 183 8.88 12.69 8.15
N GLN A 184 10.07 12.96 7.61
CA GLN A 184 11.05 13.86 8.23
C GLN A 184 10.52 15.30 8.29
N ASN A 185 10.01 15.82 7.18
CA ASN A 185 9.46 17.17 7.09
C ASN A 185 7.94 17.21 7.25
N ARG A 186 7.28 16.04 7.19
CA ARG A 186 5.82 15.89 7.21
C ARG A 186 5.16 16.71 6.12
N THR A 187 5.66 16.57 4.90
CA THR A 187 5.12 17.28 3.74
C THR A 187 4.89 16.36 2.56
N TRP A 188 3.87 16.70 1.77
CA TRP A 188 3.59 16.08 0.49
C TRP A 188 4.15 16.93 -0.66
N THR A 189 5.01 16.35 -1.50
CA THR A 189 5.49 16.97 -2.75
C THR A 189 4.76 16.39 -3.96
N THR A 190 4.61 17.18 -5.03
CA THR A 190 4.02 16.73 -6.30
C THR A 190 5.09 16.63 -7.38
N ASN A 191 5.11 15.50 -8.08
CA ASN A 191 5.84 15.31 -9.32
C ASN A 191 4.83 15.01 -10.44
N ASN A 192 4.84 15.83 -11.49
CA ASN A 192 4.13 15.51 -12.73
C ASN A 192 5.06 14.66 -13.59
N LEU A 193 4.86 13.34 -13.58
CA LEU A 193 5.74 12.40 -14.29
C LEU A 193 5.66 12.61 -15.80
N THR A 194 4.46 12.90 -16.32
CA THR A 194 4.29 13.20 -17.74
C THR A 194 5.12 14.40 -18.19
N ASP A 195 5.20 15.46 -17.38
CA ASP A 195 6.03 16.63 -17.67
C ASP A 195 7.53 16.34 -17.54
N ILE A 196 7.93 15.52 -16.58
CA ILE A 196 9.33 15.08 -16.41
C ILE A 196 9.79 14.35 -17.67
N PHE A 197 9.03 13.35 -18.11
CA PHE A 197 9.39 12.57 -19.28
C PHE A 197 9.24 13.32 -20.60
N ARG A 198 8.32 14.29 -20.71
CA ARG A 198 8.22 15.16 -21.90
C ARG A 198 9.50 15.98 -22.13
N LYS A 199 10.24 16.30 -21.06
CA LYS A 199 11.51 17.01 -21.12
C LYS A 199 12.71 16.08 -21.33
N SER A 200 12.50 14.78 -21.24
CA SER A 200 13.54 13.77 -21.47
C SER A 200 13.56 13.34 -22.94
N ASP A 201 14.63 12.68 -23.37
CA ASP A 201 14.72 12.07 -24.69
C ASP A 201 13.76 10.86 -24.86
N ILE A 202 13.03 10.48 -23.81
CA ILE A 202 12.14 9.33 -23.79
C ILE A 202 10.71 9.78 -23.46
N SER A 203 9.86 9.80 -24.48
CA SER A 203 8.43 10.14 -24.30
C SER A 203 7.67 8.96 -23.68
N LEU A 204 6.79 9.23 -22.70
CA LEU A 204 5.83 8.24 -22.18
C LEU A 204 4.79 7.79 -23.23
N GLY A 205 4.81 8.41 -24.41
CA GLY A 205 3.76 8.27 -25.41
C GLY A 205 2.49 9.01 -25.00
N THR A 206 1.43 8.82 -25.79
CA THR A 206 0.10 9.33 -25.45
C THR A 206 -0.49 8.46 -24.35
N LEU A 207 -0.86 9.04 -23.21
CA LEU A 207 -1.49 8.31 -22.10
C LEU A 207 -2.99 8.10 -22.35
N SER A 208 -3.50 6.92 -22.01
CA SER A 208 -4.94 6.64 -22.01
C SER A 208 -5.61 7.22 -20.76
N PRO A 209 -6.82 7.79 -20.84
CA PRO A 209 -7.52 8.41 -19.71
C PRO A 209 -8.05 7.43 -18.64
N TYR A 210 -7.50 6.23 -18.52
CA TYR A 210 -7.93 5.22 -17.54
C TYR A 210 -6.84 4.15 -17.35
N THR A 211 -5.58 4.51 -17.61
CA THR A 211 -4.50 3.52 -17.58
C THR A 211 -4.40 2.91 -16.17
N PRO A 212 -4.38 1.57 -16.03
CA PRO A 212 -4.19 0.96 -14.73
C PRO A 212 -2.79 1.32 -14.21
N LEU A 213 -2.69 1.52 -12.90
CA LEU A 213 -1.46 1.91 -12.22
C LEU A 213 -1.12 0.87 -11.16
N ALA A 214 0.11 0.36 -11.15
CA ALA A 214 0.63 -0.45 -10.07
C ALA A 214 2.02 0.04 -9.69
N SER A 215 2.36 0.00 -8.40
CA SER A 215 3.65 0.48 -7.92
C SER A 215 4.17 -0.42 -6.81
N ALA A 216 5.48 -0.52 -6.73
CA ALA A 216 6.17 -1.22 -5.66
C ALA A 216 7.48 -0.49 -5.38
N ALA A 217 7.86 -0.43 -4.12
CA ALA A 217 9.15 0.07 -3.69
C ALA A 217 9.90 -1.02 -2.93
N CYS A 218 11.22 -0.96 -2.97
CA CYS A 218 12.05 -1.88 -2.24
C CYS A 218 13.14 -1.17 -1.43
N TYR A 219 13.49 -1.81 -0.32
CA TYR A 219 14.67 -1.48 0.44
C TYR A 219 15.38 -2.77 0.84
N PHE A 220 16.62 -2.89 0.38
CA PHE A 220 17.47 -4.02 0.72
C PHE A 220 18.89 -3.54 1.05
N GLY A 221 19.09 -3.23 2.34
CA GLY A 221 20.38 -2.79 2.86
C GLY A 221 20.89 -1.53 2.15
N SER A 222 22.18 -1.50 1.80
CA SER A 222 22.76 -0.44 0.96
C SER A 222 22.76 -0.80 -0.53
N LEU A 223 22.17 -1.92 -0.92
CA LEU A 223 22.28 -2.43 -2.28
C LEU A 223 21.21 -1.84 -3.19
N VAL A 224 19.97 -1.76 -2.71
CA VAL A 224 18.82 -1.38 -3.52
C VAL A 224 17.84 -0.52 -2.72
N ASN A 225 17.48 0.62 -3.31
CA ASN A 225 16.54 1.62 -2.81
C ASN A 225 15.73 2.19 -3.98
N GLU A 226 14.90 1.34 -4.57
CA GLU A 226 14.23 1.59 -5.84
C GLU A 226 12.71 1.70 -5.67
N LEU A 227 12.08 2.44 -6.57
CA LEU A 227 10.63 2.58 -6.70
C LEU A 227 10.26 2.42 -8.16
N HIS A 228 9.27 1.57 -8.43
CA HIS A 228 8.75 1.32 -9.77
C HIS A 228 7.27 1.69 -9.85
N LEU A 229 6.87 2.19 -11.02
CA LEU A 229 5.50 2.43 -11.43
C LEU A 229 5.28 1.76 -12.80
N TRP A 230 4.33 0.84 -12.83
CA TRP A 230 3.87 0.19 -14.05
C TRP A 230 2.52 0.73 -14.48
N TYR A 231 2.36 0.92 -15.80
CA TYR A 231 1.13 1.38 -16.42
C TYR A 231 1.03 0.90 -17.87
N PHE A 232 -0.13 1.08 -18.51
CA PHE A 232 -0.33 0.69 -19.92
C PHE A 232 -0.24 1.86 -20.89
N LEU A 233 0.35 1.58 -22.05
CA LEU A 233 0.18 2.39 -23.26
C LEU A 233 -1.17 2.13 -23.93
N PRO A 234 -1.64 3.01 -24.84
CA PRO A 234 -2.83 2.76 -25.64
C PRO A 234 -2.77 1.48 -26.50
N SER A 235 -1.57 0.98 -26.76
CA SER A 235 -1.30 -0.29 -27.44
C SER A 235 -1.38 -1.53 -26.53
N ASN A 236 -1.81 -1.36 -25.27
CA ASN A 236 -1.88 -2.40 -24.23
C ASN A 236 -0.54 -3.07 -23.89
N PHE A 237 0.58 -2.39 -24.18
CA PHE A 237 1.87 -2.79 -23.64
C PHE A 237 2.10 -2.17 -22.27
N ILE A 238 2.64 -2.98 -21.36
CA ILE A 238 3.08 -2.54 -20.04
C ILE A 238 4.37 -1.75 -20.17
N ILE A 239 4.43 -0.59 -19.52
CA ILE A 239 5.62 0.23 -19.37
C ILE A 239 5.98 0.32 -17.89
N ASP A 240 7.28 0.38 -17.63
CA ASP A 240 7.88 0.55 -16.31
C ASP A 240 8.71 1.84 -16.29
N VAL A 241 8.41 2.69 -15.32
CA VAL A 241 9.23 3.85 -14.97
C VAL A 241 9.66 3.73 -13.51
N ALA A 242 10.91 4.07 -13.24
CA ALA A 242 11.53 3.81 -11.96
C ALA A 242 12.40 4.97 -11.46
N VAL A 243 12.59 5.01 -10.15
CA VAL A 243 13.63 5.80 -9.47
C VAL A 243 14.59 4.79 -8.85
N TYR A 244 15.87 4.87 -9.24
CA TYR A 244 16.88 3.91 -8.80
C TYR A 244 17.65 4.34 -7.53
N ASP A 245 17.51 5.60 -7.12
CA ASP A 245 18.10 6.11 -5.88
C ASP A 245 17.10 6.99 -5.14
N LEU A 246 16.23 6.36 -4.36
CA LEU A 246 15.24 7.04 -3.53
C LEU A 246 15.85 7.89 -2.40
N VAL A 247 17.12 7.68 -2.03
CA VAL A 247 17.74 8.39 -0.91
C VAL A 247 18.33 9.71 -1.38
N THR A 248 19.13 9.69 -2.44
CA THR A 248 19.88 10.88 -2.87
C THR A 248 19.17 11.66 -3.96
N ASP A 249 18.38 10.99 -4.81
CA ASP A 249 17.76 11.62 -5.98
C ASP A 249 16.34 11.08 -6.25
N PRO A 250 15.39 11.26 -5.30
CA PRO A 250 14.04 10.69 -5.39
C PRO A 250 13.16 11.34 -6.48
N GLY A 251 13.72 12.28 -7.27
CA GLY A 251 13.05 12.93 -8.40
C GLY A 251 13.52 12.43 -9.77
N ASN A 252 14.56 11.59 -9.82
CA ASN A 252 15.17 11.13 -11.06
C ASN A 252 14.49 9.89 -11.62
N TRP A 253 13.30 10.12 -12.16
CA TRP A 253 12.50 9.12 -12.85
C TRP A 253 13.10 8.77 -14.20
N GLN A 254 13.21 7.47 -14.47
CA GLN A 254 13.81 6.92 -15.68
C GLN A 254 12.93 5.82 -16.24
N HIS A 255 12.99 5.60 -17.55
CA HIS A 255 12.41 4.39 -18.13
C HIS A 255 13.23 3.18 -17.70
N ASN A 256 12.54 2.17 -17.18
CA ASN A 256 13.19 0.91 -16.93
C ASN A 256 13.36 0.14 -18.26
N LYS A 257 14.61 -0.24 -18.57
CA LYS A 257 14.96 -1.04 -19.75
C LYS A 257 15.00 -2.54 -19.47
N TYR A 258 14.83 -2.97 -18.21
CA TYR A 258 14.92 -4.38 -17.82
C TYR A 258 13.79 -5.23 -18.41
N ALA A 259 12.63 -4.64 -18.76
CA ALA A 259 11.58 -5.30 -19.52
C ALA A 259 11.91 -5.35 -21.03
N GLN A 260 13.10 -5.83 -21.43
CA GLN A 260 13.49 -5.97 -22.85
C GLN A 260 12.46 -6.78 -23.67
N ALA A 261 11.63 -7.57 -22.99
CA ALA A 261 10.45 -8.20 -23.56
C ALA A 261 9.23 -7.27 -23.44
N PRO A 262 8.60 -6.89 -24.57
CA PRO A 262 7.31 -6.23 -24.51
C PRO A 262 6.30 -7.18 -23.83
N LEU A 263 5.55 -6.67 -22.85
CA LEU A 263 4.49 -7.40 -22.16
C LEU A 263 3.14 -6.97 -22.74
N PRO A 264 2.57 -7.69 -23.73
CA PRO A 264 1.23 -7.41 -24.23
C PRO A 264 0.17 -7.90 -23.23
N ALA A 265 -0.74 -7.00 -22.84
CA ALA A 265 -1.88 -7.31 -22.00
C ALA A 265 -3.18 -7.27 -22.82
N SER A 266 -4.23 -7.95 -22.34
CA SER A 266 -5.55 -7.84 -22.96
C SER A 266 -6.10 -6.41 -22.82
N PRO A 267 -6.86 -5.90 -23.80
CA PRO A 267 -7.56 -4.63 -23.65
C PRO A 267 -8.48 -4.65 -22.43
N GLY A 268 -8.30 -3.68 -21.51
CA GLY A 268 -9.07 -3.59 -20.26
C GLY A 268 -8.48 -4.37 -19.08
N SER A 269 -7.39 -5.11 -19.29
CA SER A 269 -6.59 -5.72 -18.23
C SER A 269 -6.26 -4.71 -17.14
N GLN A 270 -6.27 -5.16 -15.89
CA GLN A 270 -5.74 -4.40 -14.76
C GLN A 270 -4.30 -4.84 -14.49
N ILE A 271 -3.60 -4.13 -13.61
CA ILE A 271 -2.22 -4.44 -13.26
C ILE A 271 -2.06 -4.45 -11.74
N ALA A 272 -1.33 -5.42 -11.22
CA ALA A 272 -0.88 -5.44 -9.84
C ALA A 272 0.63 -5.68 -9.83
N ALA A 273 1.31 -5.06 -8.87
CA ALA A 273 2.74 -5.23 -8.73
C ALA A 273 3.13 -5.34 -7.26
N ALA A 274 4.20 -6.07 -7.02
CA ALA A 274 4.78 -6.24 -5.69
C ALA A 274 6.29 -6.45 -5.84
N TRP A 275 7.00 -6.20 -4.75
CA TRP A 275 8.37 -6.66 -4.59
C TRP A 275 8.39 -7.74 -3.52
N THR A 276 9.09 -8.84 -3.80
CA THR A 276 9.23 -9.93 -2.84
C THR A 276 10.69 -10.24 -2.59
N ARG A 277 10.98 -10.64 -1.36
CA ARG A 277 12.32 -11.05 -0.97
C ARG A 277 12.53 -12.50 -1.37
N CYS A 278 13.75 -12.78 -1.77
CA CYS A 278 14.21 -14.16 -1.91
C CYS A 278 14.53 -14.77 -0.54
N TRP A 279 14.89 -16.05 -0.56
CA TRP A 279 15.02 -16.85 0.67
C TRP A 279 16.32 -16.59 1.43
N SER A 280 17.33 -16.05 0.78
CA SER A 280 18.65 -15.83 1.36
C SER A 280 18.86 -14.36 1.71
N ASP A 281 19.53 -14.13 2.85
CA ASP A 281 19.84 -12.77 3.36
C ASP A 281 20.80 -11.98 2.44
N ASP A 282 21.37 -12.62 1.43
CA ASP A 282 22.32 -12.04 0.47
C ASP A 282 21.71 -11.75 -0.90
N CYS A 283 20.40 -11.92 -1.06
CA CYS A 283 19.73 -11.70 -2.32
C CYS A 283 18.68 -10.58 -2.21
N VAL A 284 18.66 -9.73 -3.24
CA VAL A 284 17.83 -8.53 -3.31
C VAL A 284 16.34 -8.89 -3.43
N GLY A 285 15.99 -10.05 -3.97
CA GLY A 285 14.61 -10.37 -4.34
C GLY A 285 14.24 -9.86 -5.73
N TRP A 286 12.95 -9.82 -6.03
CA TRP A 286 12.47 -9.59 -7.39
C TRP A 286 11.15 -8.83 -7.44
N TRP A 287 10.97 -8.10 -8.55
CA TRP A 287 9.73 -7.44 -8.92
C TRP A 287 8.77 -8.42 -9.58
N ALA A 288 7.50 -8.35 -9.20
CA ALA A 288 6.41 -9.14 -9.76
C ALA A 288 5.37 -8.22 -10.37
N VAL A 289 4.89 -8.54 -11.57
CA VAL A 289 3.83 -7.80 -12.25
C VAL A 289 2.78 -8.77 -12.78
N ALA A 290 1.56 -8.71 -12.23
CA ALA A 290 0.41 -9.46 -12.71
C ALA A 290 -0.39 -8.64 -13.73
N PHE A 291 -0.82 -9.32 -14.79
CA PHE A 291 -1.70 -8.76 -15.81
C PHE A 291 -2.48 -9.88 -16.49
N GLN A 292 -3.63 -9.54 -17.07
CA GLN A 292 -4.37 -10.44 -17.93
C GLN A 292 -3.77 -10.48 -19.34
N ARG A 293 -3.48 -11.68 -19.85
CA ARG A 293 -2.83 -11.92 -21.15
C ARG A 293 -3.78 -11.67 -22.31
N GLU A 294 -3.23 -11.05 -23.37
CA GLU A 294 -3.97 -10.81 -24.62
C GLU A 294 -4.37 -12.12 -25.33
N SER A 295 -3.53 -13.16 -25.27
CA SER A 295 -3.68 -14.38 -26.06
C SER A 295 -4.91 -15.23 -25.71
N ASP A 296 -5.25 -15.29 -24.43
CA ASP A 296 -6.22 -16.25 -23.88
C ASP A 296 -7.01 -15.70 -22.70
N GLY A 297 -6.64 -14.55 -22.13
CA GLY A 297 -7.31 -13.97 -20.97
C GLY A 297 -6.88 -14.58 -19.62
N ALA A 298 -5.87 -15.46 -19.60
CA ALA A 298 -5.30 -15.95 -18.35
C ALA A 298 -4.60 -14.82 -17.57
N ILE A 299 -4.51 -14.91 -16.24
CA ILE A 299 -3.64 -14.00 -15.49
C ILE A 299 -2.23 -14.57 -15.48
N SER A 300 -1.29 -13.78 -15.97
CA SER A 300 0.13 -14.08 -15.88
C SER A 300 0.87 -13.14 -14.96
N VAL A 301 1.92 -13.66 -14.36
CA VAL A 301 2.86 -12.88 -13.54
C VAL A 301 4.23 -12.93 -14.18
N ALA A 302 4.67 -11.78 -14.68
CA ALA A 302 6.04 -11.57 -15.11
C ALA A 302 6.90 -11.20 -13.90
N ASN A 303 8.16 -11.63 -13.89
CA ASN A 303 9.08 -11.34 -12.79
C ASN A 303 10.39 -10.74 -13.32
N ALA A 304 11.15 -10.09 -12.44
CA ALA A 304 12.42 -9.45 -12.78
C ALA A 304 13.49 -10.40 -13.35
N SER A 305 13.41 -11.70 -13.03
CA SER A 305 14.36 -12.69 -13.55
C SER A 305 14.09 -13.07 -15.00
N ASP A 306 12.82 -13.02 -15.44
CA ASP A 306 12.42 -13.33 -16.80
C ASP A 306 11.06 -12.69 -17.15
N PHE A 307 11.10 -11.45 -17.64
CA PHE A 307 9.91 -10.79 -18.20
C PHE A 307 9.46 -11.42 -19.54
N SER A 308 10.31 -12.23 -20.20
CA SER A 308 9.98 -12.83 -21.50
C SER A 308 9.14 -14.09 -21.41
N HIS A 309 9.15 -14.76 -20.27
CA HIS A 309 8.30 -15.93 -19.99
C HIS A 309 7.49 -15.76 -18.70
N PRO A 310 6.43 -14.93 -18.72
CA PRO A 310 5.52 -14.79 -17.59
C PRO A 310 4.90 -16.14 -17.20
N SER A 311 4.91 -16.45 -15.91
CA SER A 311 4.21 -17.61 -15.36
C SER A 311 2.70 -17.43 -15.44
N VAL A 312 1.93 -18.51 -15.60
CA VAL A 312 0.46 -18.45 -15.48
C VAL A 312 0.10 -18.61 -14.00
N ALA A 313 -0.59 -17.60 -13.45
CA ALA A 313 -1.09 -17.64 -12.08
C ALA A 313 -2.53 -18.11 -11.99
N VAL A 314 -3.36 -17.72 -12.96
CA VAL A 314 -4.76 -18.15 -13.06
C VAL A 314 -5.07 -18.49 -14.51
N ASP A 315 -5.59 -19.69 -14.75
CA ASP A 315 -5.99 -20.13 -16.08
C ASP A 315 -7.16 -19.30 -16.61
N SER A 316 -7.25 -19.15 -17.94
CA SER A 316 -8.26 -18.30 -18.59
C SER A 316 -9.72 -18.73 -18.33
N GLY A 317 -9.95 -19.99 -17.96
CA GLY A 317 -11.27 -20.50 -17.59
C GLY A 317 -11.72 -20.13 -16.18
N ASP A 318 -10.79 -19.72 -15.32
CA ASP A 318 -11.03 -19.50 -13.88
C ASP A 318 -11.04 -18.01 -13.51
N VAL A 319 -10.80 -17.12 -14.46
CA VAL A 319 -10.78 -15.67 -14.28
C VAL A 319 -11.74 -14.97 -15.24
N VAL A 320 -12.31 -13.86 -14.78
CA VAL A 320 -13.16 -12.99 -15.62
C VAL A 320 -12.33 -12.01 -16.46
N GLN A 321 -12.87 -11.61 -17.60
CA GLN A 321 -12.24 -10.56 -18.40
C GLN A 321 -12.22 -9.23 -17.63
N ASN A 322 -11.10 -8.51 -17.74
CA ASN A 322 -10.86 -7.23 -17.08
C ASN A 322 -10.92 -7.32 -15.55
N SER A 323 -10.62 -8.50 -15.00
CA SER A 323 -10.50 -8.73 -13.57
C SER A 323 -9.65 -7.64 -12.91
N SER A 324 -10.15 -7.06 -11.83
CA SER A 324 -9.32 -6.32 -10.90
C SER A 324 -8.24 -7.23 -10.32
N LEU A 325 -7.05 -6.68 -10.10
CA LEU A 325 -5.89 -7.40 -9.60
C LEU A 325 -5.31 -6.63 -8.42
N ALA A 326 -4.96 -7.35 -7.36
CA ALA A 326 -4.17 -6.82 -6.25
C ALA A 326 -3.17 -7.88 -5.81
N MET A 327 -1.96 -7.46 -5.42
CA MET A 327 -0.88 -8.39 -5.11
C MET A 327 -0.13 -7.94 -3.86
N ILE A 328 0.22 -8.88 -2.98
CA ILE A 328 0.94 -8.59 -1.75
C ILE A 328 1.96 -9.69 -1.43
N PRO A 329 3.16 -9.34 -0.95
CA PRO A 329 4.09 -10.32 -0.42
C PRO A 329 3.67 -10.76 1.00
N GLU A 330 3.77 -12.05 1.29
CA GLU A 330 3.39 -12.68 2.57
C GLU A 330 4.57 -13.40 3.23
N LEU A 331 4.50 -13.54 4.55
CA LEU A 331 5.36 -14.48 5.29
C LEU A 331 5.04 -15.93 4.89
N GLN A 332 6.07 -16.78 4.87
CA GLN A 332 5.88 -18.21 4.72
C GLN A 332 5.08 -18.77 5.91
N VAL A 333 4.19 -19.74 5.67
CA VAL A 333 3.26 -20.32 6.68
C VAL A 333 3.98 -20.82 7.94
N ASN A 334 5.27 -21.18 7.81
CA ASN A 334 6.10 -21.69 8.90
C ASN A 334 7.35 -20.83 9.19
N SER A 335 7.47 -19.65 8.57
CA SER A 335 8.59 -18.73 8.81
C SER A 335 8.08 -17.42 9.38
N THR A 336 8.69 -16.98 10.47
CA THR A 336 8.44 -15.65 11.02
C THR A 336 9.34 -14.58 10.40
N THR A 337 10.27 -14.96 9.52
CA THR A 337 11.33 -14.06 9.03
C THR A 337 11.40 -13.97 7.51
N SER A 338 10.83 -14.94 6.80
CA SER A 338 11.00 -15.06 5.35
C SER A 338 9.70 -14.63 4.65
N VAL A 339 9.75 -13.48 3.98
CA VAL A 339 8.68 -12.94 3.13
C VAL A 339 8.89 -13.47 1.72
N THR A 340 8.42 -14.69 1.48
CA THR A 340 8.74 -15.46 0.27
C THR A 340 7.50 -15.96 -0.47
N ARG A 341 6.32 -15.74 0.11
CA ARG A 341 5.05 -16.03 -0.54
C ARG A 341 4.56 -14.77 -1.23
N LEU A 342 3.88 -14.95 -2.35
CA LEU A 342 3.28 -13.87 -3.09
C LEU A 342 1.84 -14.24 -3.38
N THR A 343 0.91 -13.38 -2.97
CA THR A 343 -0.50 -13.66 -3.11
C THR A 343 -1.16 -12.63 -4.01
N LEU A 344 -1.90 -13.17 -4.97
CA LEU A 344 -2.66 -12.45 -5.97
C LEU A 344 -4.15 -12.62 -5.65
N LEU A 345 -4.86 -11.50 -5.66
CA LEU A 345 -6.31 -11.45 -5.66
C LEU A 345 -6.81 -11.12 -7.06
N SER A 346 -7.74 -11.93 -7.56
CA SER A 346 -8.42 -11.73 -8.84
C SER A 346 -9.92 -11.98 -8.72
N GLU A 347 -10.68 -11.55 -9.71
CA GLU A 347 -12.12 -11.79 -9.80
C GLU A 347 -12.36 -13.14 -10.49
N SER A 348 -13.32 -13.89 -9.97
CA SER A 348 -13.86 -15.10 -10.60
C SER A 348 -15.39 -15.09 -10.51
N LEU A 349 -16.04 -16.03 -11.19
CA LEU A 349 -17.50 -16.22 -11.13
C LEU A 349 -17.82 -17.43 -10.26
N GLU A 350 -18.68 -17.26 -9.27
CA GLU A 350 -19.27 -18.38 -8.54
C GLU A 350 -20.50 -18.91 -9.27
N THR A 351 -21.32 -17.99 -9.79
CA THR A 351 -22.49 -18.30 -10.63
C THR A 351 -22.55 -17.32 -11.80
N LEU A 352 -23.49 -17.55 -12.73
CA LEU A 352 -23.74 -16.61 -13.83
C LEU A 352 -24.15 -15.19 -13.36
N ASN A 353 -24.52 -15.03 -12.09
CA ASN A 353 -25.06 -13.78 -11.54
C ASN A 353 -24.25 -13.22 -10.35
N SER A 354 -23.18 -13.90 -9.92
CA SER A 354 -22.37 -13.50 -8.77
C SER A 354 -20.87 -13.62 -9.05
N GLY A 355 -20.13 -12.58 -8.69
CA GLY A 355 -18.67 -12.60 -8.65
C GLY A 355 -18.16 -13.06 -7.28
N ILE A 356 -16.91 -13.50 -7.25
CA ILE A 356 -16.15 -13.81 -6.04
C ILE A 356 -14.72 -13.29 -6.17
N GLY A 357 -14.06 -13.08 -5.04
CA GLY A 357 -12.61 -12.91 -5.02
C GLY A 357 -11.96 -14.29 -4.99
N GLN A 358 -11.00 -14.53 -5.89
CA GLN A 358 -10.14 -15.69 -5.88
C GLN A 358 -8.78 -15.31 -5.33
N GLN A 359 -8.29 -16.08 -4.36
CA GLN A 359 -6.93 -15.99 -3.88
C GLN A 359 -6.05 -17.02 -4.59
N THR A 360 -4.98 -16.58 -5.24
CA THR A 360 -3.96 -17.46 -5.81
C THR A 360 -2.62 -17.11 -5.20
N THR A 361 -1.90 -18.10 -4.70
CA THR A 361 -0.62 -17.90 -4.01
C THR A 361 0.50 -18.63 -4.72
N TYR A 362 1.66 -17.98 -4.76
CA TYR A 362 2.93 -18.58 -5.12
C TYR A 362 3.65 -19.00 -3.83
N GLU A 363 3.96 -20.28 -3.71
CA GLU A 363 4.77 -20.86 -2.63
C GLU A 363 5.97 -21.60 -3.20
N THR A 364 6.90 -21.97 -2.31
CA THR A 364 8.31 -22.35 -2.51
C THR A 364 8.63 -23.52 -3.44
N GLU A 365 7.71 -23.94 -4.31
CA GLU A 365 7.83 -25.04 -5.27
C GLU A 365 7.38 -24.63 -6.68
N THR A 366 7.62 -23.35 -7.04
CA THR A 366 7.48 -22.79 -8.40
C THR A 366 6.10 -22.71 -9.02
N VAL A 367 5.07 -23.17 -8.32
CA VAL A 367 3.72 -23.25 -8.88
C VAL A 367 2.77 -22.31 -8.16
N TRP A 368 2.01 -21.56 -8.95
CA TRP A 368 0.83 -20.84 -8.46
C TRP A 368 -0.28 -21.84 -8.16
N PHE A 369 -0.90 -21.74 -6.99
CA PHE A 369 -2.05 -22.56 -6.64
C PHE A 369 -3.18 -21.69 -6.09
N SER A 370 -4.42 -22.12 -6.33
CA SER A 370 -5.59 -21.50 -5.72
C SER A 370 -5.61 -21.79 -4.21
N ASN A 371 -5.68 -20.73 -3.41
CA ASN A 371 -5.74 -20.78 -1.95
C ASN A 371 -7.18 -20.57 -1.43
N GLY A 372 -8.16 -20.68 -2.33
CA GLY A 372 -9.58 -20.57 -2.00
C GLY A 372 -10.23 -19.26 -2.46
N GLN A 373 -11.43 -19.04 -1.94
CA GLN A 373 -12.29 -17.92 -2.29
C GLN A 373 -12.42 -16.96 -1.12
N LEU A 374 -12.41 -15.68 -1.45
CA LEU A 374 -12.70 -14.56 -0.56
C LEU A 374 -14.07 -14.00 -0.89
N PHE A 375 -14.69 -13.33 0.07
CA PHE A 375 -16.05 -12.79 -0.03
C PHE A 375 -17.12 -13.86 -0.22
N SER A 376 -16.88 -15.11 0.21
CA SER A 376 -17.78 -16.25 -0.04
C SER A 376 -19.16 -16.12 0.62
N ASN A 377 -19.26 -15.45 1.77
CA ASN A 377 -20.55 -15.20 2.43
C ASN A 377 -21.31 -14.01 1.83
N ARG A 378 -20.64 -13.23 0.98
CA ARG A 378 -21.18 -12.04 0.33
C ARG A 378 -20.67 -11.97 -1.10
N PRO A 379 -21.39 -12.58 -2.05
CA PRO A 379 -20.99 -12.55 -3.43
C PRO A 379 -20.75 -11.10 -3.88
N LEU A 380 -19.62 -10.89 -4.53
CA LEU A 380 -19.34 -9.63 -5.20
C LEU A 380 -20.37 -9.43 -6.31
N PRO A 381 -20.65 -8.16 -6.68
CA PRO A 381 -21.42 -7.90 -7.89
C PRO A 381 -20.76 -8.57 -9.09
N LEU A 382 -21.51 -8.69 -10.18
CA LEU A 382 -20.93 -9.13 -11.45
C LEU A 382 -19.68 -8.29 -11.78
N PRO A 383 -18.65 -8.92 -12.39
CA PRO A 383 -17.45 -8.24 -12.82
C PRO A 383 -17.75 -6.93 -13.52
N SER A 384 -17.08 -5.87 -13.08
CA SER A 384 -17.33 -4.51 -13.54
C SER A 384 -16.02 -3.74 -13.61
N PRO A 385 -15.81 -2.86 -14.60
CA PRO A 385 -14.65 -1.98 -14.64
C PRO A 385 -14.51 -1.08 -13.41
N THR A 386 -15.58 -0.90 -12.63
CA THR A 386 -15.60 -0.10 -11.39
C THR A 386 -15.31 -0.89 -10.12
N LEU A 387 -15.37 -2.23 -10.17
CA LEU A 387 -14.91 -3.08 -9.07
C LEU A 387 -13.39 -2.98 -8.99
N GLN A 388 -12.85 -2.72 -7.81
CA GLN A 388 -11.40 -2.63 -7.62
C GLN A 388 -10.96 -3.40 -6.38
N PHE A 389 -9.87 -4.12 -6.48
CA PHE A 389 -9.21 -4.76 -5.36
C PHE A 389 -8.02 -3.95 -4.87
N ALA A 390 -7.84 -3.98 -3.56
CA ALA A 390 -6.64 -3.48 -2.90
C ALA A 390 -6.27 -4.46 -1.77
N THR A 391 -5.00 -4.48 -1.38
CA THR A 391 -4.52 -5.39 -0.34
C THR A 391 -3.47 -4.73 0.52
N THR A 392 -3.55 -4.98 1.82
CA THR A 392 -2.57 -4.49 2.79
C THR A 392 -2.30 -5.53 3.86
N ARG A 393 -1.35 -5.24 4.73
CA ARG A 393 -0.94 -6.11 5.83
C ARG A 393 -0.98 -5.39 7.16
N LEU A 394 -1.26 -6.14 8.21
CA LEU A 394 -1.20 -5.75 9.60
C LEU A 394 -0.18 -6.63 10.35
N ASP A 395 0.12 -6.24 11.59
CA ASP A 395 0.86 -7.05 12.56
C ASP A 395 2.19 -7.61 12.03
N HIS A 396 2.96 -6.79 11.32
CA HIS A 396 4.24 -7.21 10.72
C HIS A 396 4.07 -8.44 9.81
N PHE A 397 3.23 -8.31 8.78
CA PHE A 397 2.93 -9.37 7.80
C PHE A 397 2.16 -10.58 8.34
N ALA A 398 1.72 -10.54 9.61
CA ALA A 398 1.04 -11.68 10.22
C ALA A 398 -0.47 -11.71 9.95
N ALA A 399 -1.05 -10.60 9.49
CA ALA A 399 -2.42 -10.49 9.06
C ALA A 399 -2.49 -9.75 7.73
N ILE A 400 -3.40 -10.19 6.86
CA ILE A 400 -3.57 -9.64 5.52
C ILE A 400 -5.02 -9.21 5.40
N ILE A 401 -5.22 -8.07 4.77
CA ILE A 401 -6.53 -7.53 4.46
C ILE A 401 -6.66 -7.48 2.94
N PHE A 402 -7.74 -8.06 2.44
CA PHE A 402 -8.21 -7.91 1.09
C PHE A 402 -9.41 -6.98 1.09
N LEU A 403 -9.38 -5.97 0.24
CA LEU A 403 -10.44 -4.97 0.12
C LEU A 403 -11.03 -5.00 -1.29
N ALA A 404 -12.33 -4.75 -1.37
CA ALA A 404 -13.05 -4.56 -2.63
C ALA A 404 -13.82 -3.24 -2.59
N LEU A 405 -13.55 -2.36 -3.55
CA LEU A 405 -14.38 -1.19 -3.85
C LEU A 405 -15.53 -1.64 -4.74
N LEU A 406 -16.76 -1.54 -4.23
CA LEU A 406 -17.95 -1.90 -4.96
C LEU A 406 -18.37 -0.78 -5.94
N PRO A 407 -19.16 -1.08 -6.99
CA PRO A 407 -19.63 -0.08 -7.96
C PRO A 407 -20.44 1.09 -7.37
N ASN A 408 -20.96 0.94 -6.16
CA ASN A 408 -21.65 2.01 -5.43
C ASN A 408 -20.70 2.93 -4.62
N GLY A 409 -19.39 2.71 -4.72
CA GLY A 409 -18.33 3.46 -4.06
C GLY A 409 -18.09 3.13 -2.58
N THR A 410 -18.76 2.08 -2.07
CA THR A 410 -18.51 1.53 -0.72
C THR A 410 -17.38 0.50 -0.74
N VAL A 411 -16.68 0.35 0.39
CA VAL A 411 -15.58 -0.61 0.54
C VAL A 411 -16.01 -1.74 1.47
N THR A 412 -15.80 -2.97 1.03
CA THR A 412 -15.93 -4.21 1.81
C THR A 412 -14.57 -4.91 1.84
N GLY A 413 -14.39 -5.92 2.68
CA GLY A 413 -13.11 -6.61 2.79
C GLY A 413 -13.24 -7.99 3.43
N ASP A 414 -12.15 -8.73 3.43
CA ASP A 414 -11.90 -9.90 4.26
C ASP A 414 -10.52 -9.74 4.89
N TYR A 415 -10.32 -10.20 6.13
CA TYR A 415 -8.99 -10.21 6.75
C TYR A 415 -8.67 -11.52 7.46
N TRP A 416 -7.39 -11.89 7.46
CA TRP A 416 -6.92 -13.09 8.15
C TRP A 416 -6.72 -12.80 9.63
N HIS A 417 -7.55 -13.41 10.48
CA HIS A 417 -7.45 -13.25 11.92
C HIS A 417 -6.51 -14.31 12.51
N ARG A 418 -5.25 -13.93 12.74
CA ARG A 418 -4.20 -14.85 13.20
C ARG A 418 -4.57 -15.72 14.39
N ALA A 419 -5.12 -15.15 15.47
CA ALA A 419 -5.42 -15.93 16.68
C ALA A 419 -6.60 -16.91 16.52
N LEU A 420 -7.43 -16.74 15.48
CA LEU A 420 -8.56 -17.60 15.18
C LEU A 420 -8.29 -18.51 13.98
N GLU A 421 -7.14 -18.33 13.31
CA GLU A 421 -6.74 -19.07 12.10
C GLU A 421 -7.87 -19.14 11.05
N LYS A 422 -8.56 -18.02 10.83
CA LYS A 422 -9.65 -17.95 9.86
C LYS A 422 -9.80 -16.56 9.24
N TRP A 423 -10.42 -16.53 8.07
CA TRP A 423 -10.91 -15.32 7.43
C TRP A 423 -12.11 -14.74 8.21
N ILE A 424 -12.08 -13.43 8.41
CA ILE A 424 -13.17 -12.64 8.98
C ILE A 424 -13.62 -11.63 7.92
N GLU A 425 -14.92 -11.64 7.63
CA GLU A 425 -15.52 -10.70 6.69
C GLU A 425 -15.59 -9.29 7.29
N ILE A 426 -15.35 -8.29 6.45
CA ILE A 426 -15.60 -6.87 6.66
C ILE A 426 -16.78 -6.48 5.76
N PRO A 427 -18.03 -6.54 6.28
CA PRO A 427 -19.23 -6.27 5.49
C PRO A 427 -19.28 -4.83 4.96
N SER A 428 -18.69 -3.89 5.68
CA SER A 428 -18.52 -2.51 5.25
C SER A 428 -17.43 -1.89 6.09
N VAL A 429 -16.50 -1.19 5.44
CA VAL A 429 -15.49 -0.41 6.14
C VAL A 429 -16.13 0.83 6.75
N GLU A 430 -15.91 1.04 8.04
CA GLU A 430 -16.31 2.25 8.76
C GLU A 430 -15.21 3.31 8.64
N PHE A 431 -15.44 4.34 7.82
CA PHE A 431 -14.54 5.50 7.73
C PHE A 431 -14.87 6.51 8.84
N ARG A 432 -13.93 6.71 9.77
CA ARG A 432 -14.07 7.61 10.92
C ARG A 432 -13.32 8.92 10.72
N GLY A 433 -14.02 10.03 10.91
CA GLY A 433 -13.48 11.36 10.64
C GLY A 433 -13.40 11.65 9.13
N GLY A 434 -12.87 12.82 8.78
CA GLY A 434 -12.75 13.24 7.38
C GLY A 434 -14.08 13.66 6.74
N PRO A 435 -14.07 13.94 5.42
CA PRO A 435 -15.28 14.25 4.66
C PRO A 435 -16.15 13.01 4.41
N SER A 436 -17.40 13.20 3.99
CA SER A 436 -18.22 12.10 3.48
C SER A 436 -17.58 11.50 2.23
N VAL A 437 -17.49 10.18 2.18
CA VAL A 437 -16.77 9.48 1.11
C VAL A 437 -17.71 8.72 0.17
N ASN A 438 -17.38 8.77 -1.12
CA ASN A 438 -17.92 7.91 -2.17
C ASN A 438 -16.78 7.66 -3.15
N PHE A 439 -16.09 6.53 -2.99
CA PHE A 439 -14.81 6.32 -3.65
C PHE A 439 -14.98 5.89 -5.10
N SER A 440 -14.19 6.49 -6.01
CA SER A 440 -14.09 6.05 -7.41
C SER A 440 -12.87 5.17 -7.68
N ALA A 441 -11.87 5.22 -6.81
CA ALA A 441 -10.71 4.35 -6.82
C ALA A 441 -10.12 4.18 -5.43
N ILE A 442 -9.49 3.04 -5.17
CA ILE A 442 -8.81 2.73 -3.91
C ILE A 442 -7.41 2.18 -4.17
N ALA A 443 -6.52 2.40 -3.21
CA ALA A 443 -5.22 1.78 -3.15
C ALA A 443 -4.80 1.64 -1.69
N THR A 444 -3.88 0.74 -1.42
CA THR A 444 -3.30 0.55 -0.10
C THR A 444 -1.79 0.42 -0.20
N SER A 445 -1.08 0.85 0.84
CA SER A 445 0.35 0.57 0.99
C SER A 445 0.58 -0.59 1.95
N GLU A 446 1.81 -1.05 2.09
CA GLU A 446 2.14 -2.22 2.90
C GLU A 446 2.25 -1.91 4.42
N GLU A 447 2.02 -0.66 4.82
CA GLU A 447 2.03 -0.18 6.21
C GLU A 447 0.60 0.10 6.73
N ALA A 448 -0.41 -0.58 6.16
CA ALA A 448 -1.82 -0.43 6.56
C ALA A 448 -2.37 1.00 6.41
N ILE A 449 -1.94 1.69 5.35
CA ILE A 449 -2.53 2.96 4.93
C ILE A 449 -3.41 2.72 3.72
N PHE A 450 -4.64 3.23 3.79
CA PHE A 450 -5.60 3.25 2.72
C PHE A 450 -5.65 4.64 2.09
N TYR A 451 -5.73 4.65 0.76
CA TYR A 451 -5.98 5.83 -0.04
C TYR A 451 -7.23 5.63 -0.88
N GLY A 452 -8.01 6.68 -1.05
CA GLY A 452 -9.16 6.64 -1.93
C GLY A 452 -9.43 7.98 -2.62
N ILE A 453 -9.86 7.92 -3.88
CA ILE A 453 -10.31 9.09 -4.64
C ILE A 453 -11.79 9.30 -4.35
N SER A 454 -12.18 10.45 -3.81
CA SER A 454 -13.57 10.82 -3.54
C SER A 454 -13.78 12.31 -3.82
N ALA A 455 -14.81 12.65 -4.61
CA ALA A 455 -15.18 14.03 -4.90
C ALA A 455 -14.03 14.94 -5.38
N ASP A 456 -13.19 14.47 -6.30
CA ASP A 456 -12.01 15.18 -6.84
C ASP A 456 -10.84 15.34 -5.83
N GLU A 457 -10.85 14.57 -4.73
CA GLU A 457 -9.80 14.55 -3.71
C GLU A 457 -9.20 13.15 -3.53
N VAL A 458 -7.90 13.07 -3.23
CA VAL A 458 -7.25 11.87 -2.69
C VAL A 458 -7.22 11.99 -1.17
N LEU A 459 -7.86 11.05 -0.49
CA LEU A 459 -7.97 11.00 0.97
C LEU A 459 -7.12 9.86 1.53
N GLN A 460 -6.55 10.07 2.71
CA GLN A 460 -5.73 9.07 3.42
C GLN A 460 -6.37 8.64 4.73
N TYR A 461 -6.36 7.33 4.98
CA TYR A 461 -6.86 6.71 6.20
C TYR A 461 -5.85 5.69 6.73
N SER A 462 -5.67 5.61 8.05
CA SER A 462 -4.96 4.50 8.68
C SER A 462 -5.95 3.40 9.05
N VAL A 463 -5.63 2.15 8.73
CA VAL A 463 -6.41 1.00 9.18
C VAL A 463 -6.20 0.81 10.69
N ASN A 464 -7.27 0.59 11.45
CA ASN A 464 -7.19 0.28 12.87
C ASN A 464 -6.67 -1.16 13.05
N SER A 465 -5.57 -1.32 13.80
CA SER A 465 -4.94 -2.62 14.04
C SER A 465 -5.74 -3.53 14.98
N GLU A 466 -6.56 -2.97 15.87
CA GLU A 466 -7.41 -3.74 16.79
C GLU A 466 -8.70 -4.21 16.10
N ASP A 467 -9.22 -3.41 15.18
CA ASP A 467 -10.42 -3.72 14.39
C ASP A 467 -10.20 -3.28 12.94
N PRO A 468 -9.77 -4.22 12.07
CA PRO A 468 -9.51 -3.95 10.66
C PRO A 468 -10.73 -3.49 9.85
N SER A 469 -11.94 -3.43 10.43
CA SER A 469 -13.10 -2.84 9.77
C SER A 469 -13.18 -1.31 9.90
N ILE A 470 -12.35 -0.69 10.75
CA ILE A 470 -12.38 0.75 11.05
C ILE A 470 -11.17 1.46 10.46
N PHE A 471 -11.43 2.50 9.67
CA PHE A 471 -10.42 3.28 8.96
C PHE A 471 -10.47 4.73 9.47
N ASN A 472 -9.40 5.17 10.13
CA ASN A 472 -9.34 6.50 10.73
C ASN A 472 -8.76 7.52 9.75
N PHE A 473 -9.48 8.61 9.50
CA PHE A 473 -9.03 9.69 8.63
C PHE A 473 -7.72 10.30 9.15
N MET A 474 -6.76 10.45 8.24
CA MET A 474 -5.50 11.10 8.52
C MET A 474 -5.49 12.51 7.95
N GLU A 475 -5.54 12.61 6.63
CA GLU A 475 -5.44 13.88 5.92
C GLU A 475 -5.95 13.79 4.47
N ARG A 476 -6.00 14.95 3.81
CA ARG A 476 -6.17 15.06 2.37
C ARG A 476 -4.79 15.09 1.72
N VAL A 477 -4.55 14.19 0.78
CA VAL A 477 -3.28 14.07 0.04
C VAL A 477 -3.26 15.02 -1.17
N TYR A 478 -4.42 15.22 -1.80
CA TYR A 478 -4.59 16.06 -2.99
C TYR A 478 -6.07 16.43 -3.22
N PRO A 479 -6.39 17.60 -3.82
CA PRO A 479 -5.54 18.79 -3.83
C PRO A 479 -5.11 19.19 -2.40
#